data_AF-A0A969EVY5-F1
#
_entry.id   AF-A0A969EVY5-F1
#
_cell.length_a   1.000
_cell.length_b   1.000
_cell.length_c   1.000
_cell.angle_alpha   90.00
_cell.angle_beta   90.00
_cell.angle_gamma   90.00
#
_symmetry.space_group_name_H-M   'P 1'
#
loop_
_entity.id
_entity.type
_entity.pdbx_description
1 polymer ?
#
loop_
_entity_poly.entity_id
_entity_poly.type
_entity_poly.pdbx_seq_one_letter_code
_entity_poly.pdbx_strand_id
1 'polypeptide(L)'
;LWAVLFWLNILALRGESVEQILQSHWSRFGRNFYTRHDYEGVDAGRAQGLMEHLRVTVPSLSGQRFGTYEVAQGDDFSYTDPIDHSVSKQQGIRVLFQGGARIVYRLSGTGTEGATLRVYIERHEPDARLHQTDPQVALKELITIAETVANITERTGRSKPDVIT
;
A
#
# COMPACT_ATOMS: atom_id res chain seq x y z
N LEU A 1 -3.61 18.45 16.32
CA LEU A 1 -4.15 18.64 17.69
C LEU A 1 -5.35 17.73 17.98
N TRP A 2 -6.42 17.75 17.17
CA TRP A 2 -7.62 16.91 17.41
C TRP A 2 -7.30 15.42 17.64
N ALA A 3 -6.54 14.77 16.74
CA ALA A 3 -6.20 13.35 16.87
C ALA A 3 -5.38 13.04 18.14
N VAL A 4 -4.55 13.98 18.59
CA VAL A 4 -3.80 13.86 19.85
C VAL A 4 -4.78 13.90 21.02
N LEU A 5 -5.68 14.87 21.08
CA LEU A 5 -6.68 14.97 22.14
C LEU A 5 -7.63 13.76 22.16
N PHE A 6 -7.98 13.24 20.99
CA PHE A 6 -8.78 12.01 20.87
C PHE A 6 -8.06 10.81 21.50
N TRP A 7 -6.77 10.62 21.20
CA TRP A 7 -5.95 9.59 21.82
C TRP A 7 -5.79 9.81 23.33
N LEU A 8 -5.59 11.04 23.78
CA LEU A 8 -5.52 11.35 25.22
C LEU A 8 -6.82 10.98 25.95
N ASN A 9 -7.98 11.17 25.32
CA ASN A 9 -9.26 10.73 25.87
C ASN A 9 -9.37 9.20 25.95
N ILE A 10 -8.93 8.48 24.92
CA ILE A 10 -8.88 7.01 24.95
C ILE A 10 -7.98 6.51 26.08
N LEU A 11 -6.77 7.08 26.20
CA LEU A 11 -5.80 6.72 27.24
C LEU A 11 -6.37 6.99 28.63
N ALA A 12 -6.99 8.16 28.83
CA ALA A 12 -7.58 8.53 30.12
C ALA A 12 -8.72 7.57 30.54
N LEU A 13 -9.55 7.11 29.60
CA LEU A 13 -10.65 6.20 29.90
C LEU A 13 -10.22 4.74 30.07
N ARG A 14 -9.20 4.29 29.32
CA ARG A 14 -8.74 2.90 29.37
C ARG A 14 -7.73 2.62 30.47
N GLY A 15 -6.95 3.61 30.89
CA GLY A 15 -5.88 3.42 31.87
C GLY A 15 -4.76 2.48 31.41
N GLU A 16 -4.64 2.28 30.09
CA GLU A 16 -3.67 1.40 29.43
C GLU A 16 -2.62 2.23 28.67
N SER A 17 -1.45 1.65 28.40
CA SER A 17 -0.49 2.24 27.47
C SER A 17 -0.99 2.17 26.01
N VAL A 18 -0.45 3.02 25.14
CA VAL A 18 -0.74 2.97 23.69
C VAL A 18 -0.46 1.57 23.12
N GLU A 19 0.62 0.93 23.56
CA GLU A 19 0.99 -0.42 23.13
C GLU A 19 -0.07 -1.45 23.53
N GLN A 20 -0.53 -1.43 24.79
CA GLN A 20 -1.56 -2.36 25.27
C GLN A 20 -2.87 -2.19 24.50
N ILE A 21 -3.25 -0.94 24.20
CA ILE A 21 -4.44 -0.63 23.39
C ILE A 21 -4.29 -1.20 21.98
N LEU A 22 -3.13 -1.03 21.34
CA LEU A 22 -2.88 -1.58 20.01
C LEU A 22 -2.86 -3.11 20.01
N GLN A 23 -2.21 -3.75 20.98
CA GLN A 23 -2.19 -5.20 21.11
C GLN A 23 -3.60 -5.76 21.32
N SER A 24 -4.41 -5.13 22.17
CA SER A 24 -5.82 -5.48 22.37
C SER A 24 -6.64 -5.32 21.08
N HIS A 25 -6.40 -4.22 20.34
CA HIS A 25 -7.06 -3.97 19.07
C HIS A 25 -6.69 -5.04 18.03
N TRP A 26 -5.41 -5.34 17.86
CA TRP A 26 -4.94 -6.36 16.93
C TRP A 26 -5.44 -7.75 17.31
N SER A 27 -5.42 -8.11 18.60
CA SER A 27 -5.97 -9.39 19.05
C SER A 27 -7.46 -9.54 18.72
N ARG A 28 -8.22 -8.44 18.67
CA ARG A 28 -9.65 -8.45 18.38
C ARG A 28 -9.97 -8.45 16.88
N PHE A 29 -9.21 -7.71 16.07
CA PHE A 29 -9.54 -7.44 14.66
C PHE A 29 -8.53 -8.02 13.66
N GLY A 30 -7.44 -8.61 14.15
CA GLY A 30 -6.23 -8.87 13.38
C GLY A 30 -5.38 -7.61 13.22
N ARG A 31 -4.13 -7.79 12.80
CA ARG A 31 -3.19 -6.71 12.50
C ARG A 31 -3.11 -6.52 10.98
N ASN A 32 -3.33 -5.31 10.48
CA ASN A 32 -2.91 -4.98 9.12
C ASN A 32 -1.47 -4.50 9.18
N PHE A 33 -0.54 -5.34 8.73
CA PHE A 33 0.80 -4.88 8.44
C PHE A 33 0.74 -3.94 7.25
N TYR A 34 1.41 -2.80 7.36
CA TYR A 34 1.39 -1.77 6.33
C TYR A 34 2.78 -1.15 6.20
N THR A 35 3.20 -0.88 4.97
CA THR A 35 4.31 0.03 4.69
C THR A 35 4.05 0.82 3.41
N ARG A 36 4.66 2.00 3.31
CA ARG A 36 4.70 2.79 2.09
C ARG A 36 6.13 3.01 1.66
N HIS A 37 6.42 2.68 0.40
CA HIS A 37 7.71 2.91 -0.24
C HIS A 37 7.55 4.08 -1.23
N ASP A 38 8.29 5.17 -0.99
CA ASP A 38 8.29 6.34 -1.86
C ASP A 38 9.61 6.38 -2.65
N TYR A 39 9.49 6.43 -3.98
CA TYR A 39 10.59 6.62 -4.93
C TYR A 39 10.50 8.05 -5.45
N GLU A 40 11.38 8.92 -4.99
CA GLU A 40 11.33 10.37 -5.19
C GLU A 40 12.23 10.81 -6.35
N GLY A 41 11.82 11.85 -7.08
CA GLY A 41 12.61 12.40 -8.19
C GLY A 41 12.83 11.39 -9.33
N VAL A 42 11.83 10.54 -9.61
CA VAL A 42 11.84 9.68 -10.78
C VAL A 42 11.57 10.55 -12.01
N ASP A 43 12.25 10.28 -13.13
CA ASP A 43 11.93 10.94 -14.40
C ASP A 43 10.43 10.79 -14.72
N ALA A 44 9.77 11.91 -15.02
CA ALA A 44 8.32 11.94 -15.16
C ALA A 44 7.82 11.06 -16.31
N GLY A 45 8.55 11.01 -17.44
CA GLY A 45 8.21 10.16 -18.58
C GLY A 45 8.34 8.68 -18.24
N ARG A 46 9.42 8.28 -17.57
CA ARG A 46 9.62 6.91 -17.08
C ARG A 46 8.58 6.50 -16.05
N ALA A 47 8.24 7.37 -15.11
CA ALA A 47 7.24 7.09 -14.09
C ALA A 47 5.84 6.96 -14.69
N GLN A 48 5.49 7.83 -15.63
CA GLN A 48 4.23 7.73 -16.38
C GLN A 48 4.17 6.43 -17.21
N GLY A 49 5.24 6.08 -17.91
CA GLY A 49 5.33 4.84 -18.67
C GLY A 49 5.22 3.58 -17.78
N LEU A 50 5.70 3.64 -16.54
CA LEU A 50 5.47 2.59 -15.54
C LEU A 50 3.98 2.48 -15.19
N MET A 51 3.31 3.58 -14.90
CA MET A 51 1.88 3.57 -14.55
C MET A 51 1.00 3.10 -15.72
N GLU A 52 1.34 3.49 -16.94
CA GLU A 52 0.66 3.01 -18.16
C GLU A 52 0.84 1.51 -18.36
N HIS A 53 2.06 1.00 -18.17
CA HIS A 53 2.32 -0.44 -18.21
C HIS A 53 1.49 -1.20 -17.18
N LEU A 54 1.47 -0.73 -15.93
CA LEU A 54 0.68 -1.32 -14.86
C LEU A 54 -0.82 -1.32 -15.20
N ARG A 55 -1.34 -0.23 -15.76
CA ARG A 55 -2.74 -0.10 -16.16
C ARG A 55 -3.17 -1.13 -17.21
N VAL A 56 -2.26 -1.53 -18.09
CA VAL A 56 -2.52 -2.58 -19.10
C VAL A 56 -2.35 -3.99 -18.52
N THR A 57 -1.35 -4.19 -17.66
CA THR A 57 -0.97 -5.54 -17.19
C THR A 57 -1.74 -6.01 -15.96
N VAL A 58 -1.98 -5.14 -14.99
CA VAL A 58 -2.58 -5.51 -13.70
C VAL A 58 -3.96 -6.19 -13.83
N PRO A 59 -4.87 -5.76 -14.73
CA PRO A 59 -6.15 -6.45 -14.90
C PRO A 59 -6.03 -7.92 -15.31
N SER A 60 -4.98 -8.29 -16.08
CA SER A 60 -4.77 -9.66 -16.55
C SER A 60 -4.08 -10.57 -15.52
N LEU A 61 -3.70 -10.03 -14.36
CA LEU A 61 -3.08 -10.80 -13.28
C LEU A 61 -4.08 -11.62 -12.47
N SER A 62 -5.39 -11.37 -12.59
CA SER A 62 -6.42 -12.10 -11.86
C SER A 62 -6.28 -13.62 -12.04
N GLY A 63 -6.20 -14.37 -10.94
CA GLY A 63 -5.95 -15.82 -10.91
C GLY A 63 -4.48 -16.24 -11.01
N GLN A 64 -3.56 -15.32 -11.28
CA GLN A 64 -2.12 -15.61 -11.26
C GLN A 64 -1.58 -15.67 -9.82
N ARG A 65 -0.53 -16.47 -9.63
CA ARG A 65 0.14 -16.66 -8.35
C ARG A 65 1.56 -16.10 -8.35
N PHE A 66 1.89 -15.38 -7.29
CA PHE A 66 3.21 -14.86 -6.98
C PHE A 66 3.62 -15.38 -5.60
N GLY A 67 4.45 -16.43 -5.58
CA GLY A 67 4.80 -17.12 -4.34
C GLY A 67 3.55 -17.68 -3.65
N THR A 68 3.32 -17.25 -2.41
CA THR A 68 2.17 -17.64 -1.60
C THR A 68 0.88 -16.86 -1.92
N TYR A 69 0.99 -15.75 -2.67
CA TYR A 69 -0.12 -14.85 -2.94
C TYR A 69 -0.78 -15.14 -4.29
N GLU A 70 -2.11 -15.27 -4.30
CA GLU A 70 -2.91 -15.35 -5.52
C GLU A 70 -3.66 -14.05 -5.74
N VAL A 71 -3.58 -13.48 -6.94
CA VAL A 71 -4.26 -12.23 -7.27
C VAL A 71 -5.75 -12.50 -7.44
N ALA A 72 -6.58 -11.85 -6.63
CA ALA A 72 -8.03 -11.88 -6.74
C ALA A 72 -8.52 -10.92 -7.84
N GLN A 73 -7.97 -9.71 -7.88
CA GLN A 73 -8.38 -8.68 -8.82
C GLN A 73 -7.26 -7.65 -9.02
N GLY A 74 -7.15 -7.12 -10.24
CA GLY A 74 -6.34 -5.95 -10.54
C GLY A 74 -7.16 -4.86 -11.24
N ASP A 75 -7.02 -3.59 -10.83
CA ASP A 75 -7.70 -2.47 -11.48
C ASP A 75 -6.97 -1.12 -11.35
N ASP A 76 -7.48 -0.10 -12.05
CA ASP A 76 -7.13 1.31 -11.81
C ASP A 76 -8.30 1.98 -11.10
N PHE A 77 -8.07 2.41 -9.87
CA PHE A 77 -9.13 2.89 -8.98
C PHE A 77 -9.83 4.14 -9.56
N SER A 78 -11.16 4.10 -9.55
CA SER A 78 -12.00 5.25 -9.81
C SER A 78 -13.03 5.40 -8.70
N TYR A 79 -13.35 6.64 -8.35
CA TYR A 79 -14.37 6.97 -7.38
C TYR A 79 -15.43 7.87 -8.02
N THR A 80 -16.70 7.54 -7.78
CA THR A 80 -17.85 8.38 -8.11
C THR A 80 -18.42 8.93 -6.82
N ASP A 81 -18.43 10.25 -6.68
CA ASP A 81 -18.93 10.91 -5.49
C ASP A 81 -20.47 10.77 -5.40
N PRO A 82 -21.04 10.32 -4.26
CA PRO A 82 -22.48 10.11 -4.14
C PRO A 82 -23.28 11.42 -3.96
N ILE A 83 -22.62 12.55 -3.72
CA ILE A 83 -23.23 13.86 -3.49
C ILE A 83 -23.27 14.67 -4.78
N ASP A 84 -22.12 14.83 -5.44
CA ASP A 84 -22.01 15.65 -6.65
C ASP A 84 -21.88 14.84 -7.95
N HIS A 85 -21.76 13.51 -7.85
CA HIS A 85 -21.63 12.59 -8.98
C HIS A 85 -20.39 12.82 -9.85
N SER A 86 -19.42 13.61 -9.38
CA SER A 86 -18.13 13.75 -10.03
C SER A 86 -17.38 12.42 -10.03
N VAL A 87 -16.62 12.17 -11.11
CA VAL A 87 -15.88 10.92 -11.29
C VAL A 87 -14.39 11.21 -11.31
N SER A 88 -13.69 10.75 -10.28
CA SER A 88 -12.23 10.78 -10.18
C SER A 88 -11.66 9.46 -10.69
N LYS A 89 -11.04 9.48 -11.87
CA LYS A 89 -10.38 8.30 -12.48
C LYS A 89 -8.88 8.30 -12.20
N GLN A 90 -8.22 7.17 -12.45
CA GLN A 90 -6.77 7.02 -12.36
C GLN A 90 -6.19 7.34 -10.98
N GLN A 91 -6.91 6.98 -9.91
CA GLN A 91 -6.55 7.34 -8.53
C GLN A 91 -5.56 6.38 -7.87
N GLY A 92 -5.20 5.30 -8.56
CA GLY A 92 -4.15 4.38 -8.15
C GLY A 92 -4.40 2.98 -8.70
N ILE A 93 -3.34 2.34 -9.18
CA ILE A 93 -3.40 0.95 -9.64
C ILE A 93 -3.41 0.04 -8.41
N ARG A 94 -4.38 -0.87 -8.32
CA ARG A 94 -4.53 -1.79 -7.19
C ARG A 94 -4.34 -3.22 -7.66
N VAL A 95 -3.54 -3.99 -6.92
CA VAL A 95 -3.45 -5.45 -6.99
C VAL A 95 -3.99 -5.98 -5.69
N LEU A 96 -5.14 -6.65 -5.75
CA LEU A 96 -5.84 -7.24 -4.61
C LEU A 96 -5.60 -8.74 -4.62
N PHE A 97 -5.18 -9.29 -3.49
CA PHE A 97 -4.89 -10.72 -3.35
C PHE A 97 -5.98 -11.43 -2.56
N GLN A 98 -6.11 -12.73 -2.78
CA GLN A 98 -6.87 -13.61 -1.90
C GLN A 98 -6.30 -13.50 -0.47
N GLY A 99 -7.18 -13.51 0.53
CA GLY A 99 -6.76 -13.31 1.93
C GLY A 99 -6.57 -11.85 2.34
N GLY A 100 -6.93 -10.89 1.49
CA GLY A 100 -7.05 -9.48 1.87
C GLY A 100 -5.77 -8.65 1.81
N ALA A 101 -4.65 -9.23 1.38
CA ALA A 101 -3.45 -8.46 1.07
C ALA A 101 -3.66 -7.57 -0.17
N ARG A 102 -2.95 -6.45 -0.24
CA ARG A 102 -3.02 -5.54 -1.38
C ARG A 102 -1.73 -4.77 -1.61
N ILE A 103 -1.47 -4.47 -2.87
CA ILE A 103 -0.45 -3.53 -3.33
C ILE A 103 -1.16 -2.42 -4.08
N VAL A 104 -0.82 -1.16 -3.81
CA VAL A 104 -1.35 0.00 -4.54
C VAL A 104 -0.20 0.86 -5.05
N TYR A 105 -0.24 1.25 -6.31
CA TYR A 105 0.72 2.17 -6.92
C TYR A 105 0.03 3.50 -7.20
N ARG A 106 0.64 4.61 -6.73
CA ARG A 106 0.19 5.96 -7.05
C ARG A 106 1.36 6.79 -7.54
N LEU A 107 1.10 7.63 -8.52
CA LEU A 107 2.05 8.62 -9.00
C LEU A 107 1.61 10.00 -8.51
N SER A 108 2.57 10.80 -8.06
CA SER A 108 2.33 12.16 -7.59
C SER A 108 3.47 13.08 -7.97
N GLY A 109 3.23 14.39 -7.98
CA GLY A 109 4.27 15.39 -8.18
C GLY A 109 4.88 15.37 -9.58
N THR A 110 4.12 15.22 -10.66
CA THR A 110 4.65 15.16 -12.04
C THR A 110 5.11 16.53 -12.60
N GLY A 111 5.57 17.43 -11.72
CA GLY A 111 6.07 18.76 -12.07
C GLY A 111 7.53 18.74 -12.56
N THR A 112 8.17 19.90 -12.57
CA THR A 112 9.55 20.06 -13.05
C THR A 112 10.61 19.35 -12.20
N GLU A 113 10.29 18.97 -10.97
CA GLU A 113 11.22 18.33 -10.01
C GLU A 113 11.25 16.80 -10.11
N GLY A 114 10.57 16.22 -11.11
CA GLY A 114 10.39 14.77 -11.25
C GLY A 114 9.24 14.23 -10.41
N ALA A 115 8.81 13.01 -10.68
CA ALA A 115 7.65 12.40 -10.06
C ALA A 115 8.01 11.52 -8.86
N THR A 116 7.08 11.40 -7.92
CA THR A 116 7.16 10.44 -6.81
C THR A 116 6.22 9.27 -7.06
N LEU A 117 6.80 8.08 -7.25
CA LEU A 117 6.05 6.82 -7.24
C LEU A 117 5.90 6.36 -5.79
N ARG A 118 4.66 6.20 -5.33
CA ARG A 118 4.31 5.69 -4.01
C ARG A 118 3.73 4.29 -4.13
N VAL A 119 4.31 3.35 -3.41
CA VAL A 119 3.88 1.94 -3.37
C VAL A 119 3.40 1.62 -1.96
N TYR A 120 2.11 1.34 -1.83
CA TYR A 120 1.45 1.00 -0.59
C TYR A 120 1.30 -0.51 -0.53
N ILE A 121 1.75 -1.13 0.56
CA ILE A 121 1.77 -2.58 0.70
C ILE A 121 1.11 -2.93 2.02
N GLU A 122 0.09 -3.78 1.97
CA GLU A 122 -0.70 -4.14 3.14
C GLU A 122 -1.03 -5.64 3.17
N ARG A 123 -1.01 -6.23 4.36
CA ARG A 123 -1.45 -7.60 4.61
C ARG A 123 -2.18 -7.70 5.94
N HIS A 124 -3.37 -8.30 5.92
CA HIS A 124 -4.09 -8.68 7.13
C HIS A 124 -3.48 -9.95 7.76
N GLU A 125 -3.23 -9.90 9.06
CA GLU A 125 -2.76 -11.01 9.86
C GLU A 125 -3.78 -11.31 10.99
N PRO A 126 -4.57 -12.39 10.87
CA PRO A 126 -5.51 -12.76 11.92
C PRO A 126 -4.84 -13.46 13.11
N ASP A 127 -3.64 -14.06 12.95
CA ASP A 127 -3.01 -14.81 14.03
C ASP A 127 -2.28 -13.89 15.01
N ALA A 128 -2.82 -13.79 16.23
CA ALA A 128 -2.26 -12.99 17.32
C ALA A 128 -0.80 -13.32 17.65
N ARG A 129 -0.36 -14.56 17.42
CA ARG A 129 1.03 -14.98 17.67
C ARG A 129 2.01 -14.32 16.72
N LEU A 130 1.54 -13.90 15.54
CA LEU A 130 2.35 -13.26 14.51
C LEU A 130 2.32 -11.74 14.59
N HIS A 131 1.46 -11.15 15.43
CA HIS A 131 1.28 -9.70 15.50
C HIS A 131 2.50 -8.93 15.98
N GLN A 132 3.47 -9.56 16.65
CA GLN A 132 4.71 -8.89 17.08
C GLN A 132 5.84 -8.99 16.05
N THR A 133 5.59 -9.60 14.89
CA THR A 133 6.56 -9.64 13.81
C THR A 133 6.89 -8.22 13.35
N ASP A 134 8.15 -7.97 13.03
CA ASP A 134 8.56 -6.74 12.38
C ASP A 134 7.79 -6.55 11.05
N PRO A 135 7.20 -5.37 10.78
CA PRO A 135 6.43 -5.16 9.56
C PRO A 135 7.20 -5.40 8.27
N GLN A 136 8.49 -5.05 8.20
CA GLN A 136 9.30 -5.25 6.99
C GLN A 136 9.59 -6.73 6.76
N VAL A 137 9.76 -7.51 7.83
CA VAL A 137 9.85 -8.97 7.74
C VAL A 137 8.51 -9.58 7.29
N ALA A 138 7.40 -9.16 7.91
CA ALA A 138 6.07 -9.67 7.58
C ALA A 138 5.67 -9.37 6.13
N LEU A 139 6.08 -8.22 5.58
CA LEU A 139 5.73 -7.75 4.24
C LEU A 139 6.78 -8.08 3.16
N LYS A 140 7.91 -8.70 3.51
CA LYS A 140 9.06 -8.92 2.61
C LYS A 140 8.70 -9.54 1.26
N GLU A 141 7.87 -10.58 1.26
CA GLU A 141 7.43 -11.24 0.03
C GLU A 141 6.56 -10.31 -0.82
N LEU A 142 5.60 -9.59 -0.22
CA LEU A 142 4.76 -8.62 -0.94
C LEU A 142 5.55 -7.43 -1.47
N ILE A 143 6.58 -6.97 -0.75
CA ILE A 143 7.51 -5.94 -1.24
C ILE A 143 8.21 -6.43 -2.52
N THR A 144 8.71 -7.67 -2.51
CA THR A 144 9.37 -8.27 -3.68
C THR A 144 8.39 -8.41 -4.85
N ILE A 145 7.16 -8.82 -4.58
CA ILE A 145 6.09 -8.92 -5.57
C ILE A 145 5.77 -7.53 -6.15
N ALA A 146 5.70 -6.50 -5.30
CA ALA A 146 5.42 -5.13 -5.74
C ALA A 146 6.50 -4.61 -6.70
N GLU A 147 7.77 -4.84 -6.37
CA GLU A 147 8.89 -4.49 -7.25
C GLU A 147 8.84 -5.23 -8.58
N THR A 148 8.51 -6.53 -8.55
CA THR A 148 8.45 -7.40 -9.73
C THR A 148 7.29 -7.03 -10.64
N VAL A 149 6.08 -6.87 -10.10
CA VAL A 149 4.86 -6.57 -10.88
C VAL A 149 4.98 -5.22 -11.58
N ALA A 150 5.52 -4.20 -10.91
CA ALA A 150 5.73 -2.89 -11.51
C ALA A 150 7.02 -2.80 -12.33
N ASN A 151 7.90 -3.79 -12.21
CA ASN A 151 9.24 -3.77 -12.79
C ASN A 151 9.97 -2.45 -12.50
N ILE A 152 9.98 -2.08 -11.21
CA ILE A 152 10.34 -0.72 -10.77
C ILE A 152 11.75 -0.37 -11.21
N THR A 153 12.72 -1.25 -11.00
CA THR A 153 14.12 -0.96 -11.29
C THR A 153 14.38 -0.77 -12.79
N GLU A 154 13.88 -1.65 -13.65
CA GLU A 154 14.11 -1.51 -15.10
C GLU A 154 13.41 -0.27 -15.65
N ARG A 155 12.22 0.06 -15.14
CA ARG A 155 11.42 1.19 -15.63
C ARG A 155 11.83 2.53 -15.05
N THR A 156 12.32 2.59 -13.83
CA THR A 156 12.64 3.87 -13.15
C THR A 156 14.14 4.11 -12.96
N GLY A 157 14.96 3.06 -13.04
CA GLY A 157 16.37 3.08 -12.65
C GLY A 157 16.59 3.06 -11.13
N ARG A 158 15.54 2.97 -10.31
CA ARG A 158 15.63 2.92 -8.86
C ARG A 158 15.62 1.48 -8.34
N SER A 159 16.65 1.11 -7.58
CA SER A 159 16.78 -0.23 -6.98
C SER A 159 16.25 -0.33 -5.55
N LYS A 160 15.88 0.81 -4.94
CA LYS A 160 15.30 0.90 -3.60
C LYS A 160 14.49 2.20 -3.46
N PRO A 161 13.51 2.26 -2.54
CA PRO A 161 12.84 3.51 -2.22
C PRO A 161 13.77 4.50 -1.54
N ASP A 162 13.45 5.78 -1.69
CA ASP A 162 14.13 6.88 -0.99
C ASP A 162 13.59 7.01 0.44
N VAL A 163 12.29 6.75 0.64
CA VAL A 163 11.62 6.79 1.95
C VAL A 163 10.77 5.53 2.17
N ILE A 164 10.84 4.97 3.38
CA ILE A 164 10.01 3.87 3.87
C ILE A 164 9.24 4.37 5.09
N THR A 165 7.92 4.22 5.11
CA THR A 165 7.03 4.58 6.24
C THR A 165 6.19 3.38 6.66
#